data_AF-M1MRM0-F1
#
_entry.id   AF-M1MRM0-F1
#
_cell.length_a   1.000
_cell.length_b   1.000
_cell.length_c   1.000
_cell.angle_alpha   90.00
_cell.angle_beta   90.00
_cell.angle_gamma   90.00
#
_symmetry.space_group_name_H-M   'P 1'
#
loop_
_entity.id
_entity.type
_entity.pdbx_description
1 polymer ?
#
loop_
_entity_poly.entity_id
_entity_poly.type
_entity_poly.pdbx_seq_one_letter_code
_entity_poly.pdbx_strand_id
1 'polypeptide(L)'
;MDKNFLYKKAYPLGVIDDTEEDELSSWFLDDSRDVLEKKFRECDFNDLIIELIDIFRGGSPNYIQLSILFGFESTEEISFNNTTKISFYKIKRSDIDKIEMDIKKLSIDKSLVLDKLYLYVNNLSSIEKFTRKMDSVCYEKNQGIIIHENKCDIVILEGK
;
A
#
# COMPACT_ATOMS: atom_id res chain seq x y z
N MET A 1 -3.19 -13.63 -11.98
CA MET A 1 -2.28 -13.31 -10.88
C MET A 1 -3.10 -13.27 -9.62
N ASP A 2 -2.79 -14.16 -8.69
CA ASP A 2 -3.49 -14.21 -7.41
C ASP A 2 -2.96 -13.09 -6.49
N LYS A 3 -3.87 -12.36 -5.84
CA LYS A 3 -3.57 -11.30 -4.87
C LYS A 3 -3.93 -11.69 -3.44
N ASN A 4 -4.40 -12.92 -3.19
CA ASN A 4 -4.83 -13.39 -1.88
C ASN A 4 -3.74 -13.24 -0.81
N PHE A 5 -2.47 -13.39 -1.20
CA PHE A 5 -1.32 -13.17 -0.32
C PHE A 5 -1.29 -11.77 0.32
N LEU A 6 -1.88 -10.76 -0.34
CA LEU A 6 -1.97 -9.40 0.19
C LEU A 6 -2.96 -9.27 1.33
N TYR A 7 -3.94 -10.16 1.51
CA TYR A 7 -5.04 -9.94 2.47
C TYR A 7 -4.91 -10.74 3.76
N LYS A 8 -3.76 -11.37 4.00
CA LYS A 8 -3.45 -12.03 5.27
C LYS A 8 -3.45 -11.03 6.41
N LYS A 9 -4.11 -11.33 7.53
CA LYS A 9 -4.19 -10.39 8.65
C LYS A 9 -2.80 -10.05 9.19
N ALA A 10 -2.59 -8.78 9.53
CA ALA A 10 -1.40 -8.32 10.23
C ALA A 10 -1.70 -8.17 11.72
N TYR A 11 -0.81 -8.70 12.56
CA TYR A 11 -0.90 -8.59 14.02
C TYR A 11 0.35 -7.95 14.61
N PRO A 12 0.25 -7.28 15.77
CA PRO A 12 1.41 -6.84 16.53
C PRO A 12 2.28 -8.04 16.97
N LEU A 13 3.59 -7.79 17.14
CA LEU A 13 4.50 -8.79 17.71
C LEU A 13 3.97 -9.34 19.05
N GLY A 14 4.01 -10.67 19.20
CA GLY A 14 3.57 -11.38 20.41
C GLY A 14 2.10 -11.81 20.43
N VAL A 15 1.34 -11.57 19.36
CA VAL A 15 0.02 -12.20 19.14
C VAL A 15 0.23 -13.49 18.35
N ILE A 16 -0.26 -14.62 18.88
CA ILE A 16 -0.31 -15.89 18.17
C ILE A 16 -1.60 -15.91 17.36
N ASP A 17 -1.46 -16.11 16.05
CA ASP A 17 -2.58 -16.37 15.16
C ASP A 17 -2.78 -17.89 15.06
N ASP A 18 -3.76 -18.42 15.79
CA ASP A 18 -4.10 -19.85 15.82
C ASP A 18 -5.05 -20.23 14.67
N THR A 19 -5.19 -19.38 13.64
CA THR A 19 -5.98 -19.71 12.47
C THR A 19 -5.26 -20.81 11.68
N GLU A 20 -5.73 -22.05 11.81
CA GLU A 20 -5.27 -23.19 11.01
C GLU A 20 -5.54 -22.91 9.53
N GLU A 21 -4.54 -22.41 8.83
CA GLU A 21 -4.57 -22.33 7.39
C GLU A 21 -3.21 -22.80 6.86
N ASP A 22 -3.24 -23.94 6.17
CA ASP A 22 -2.14 -24.71 5.56
C ASP A 22 -1.42 -23.89 4.44
N GLU A 23 -0.99 -22.67 4.74
CA GLU A 23 -0.62 -21.64 3.76
C GLU A 23 0.88 -21.51 3.51
N LEU A 24 1.73 -22.18 4.29
CA LEU A 24 3.15 -22.28 3.93
C LEU A 24 3.31 -22.99 2.58
N SER A 25 2.37 -23.88 2.23
CA SER A 25 2.29 -24.59 0.95
C SER A 25 1.96 -23.68 -0.24
N SER A 26 1.16 -22.62 -0.05
CA SER A 26 0.78 -21.69 -1.13
C SER A 26 1.84 -20.61 -1.39
N TRP A 27 2.65 -20.29 -0.38
CA TRP A 27 3.79 -19.36 -0.50
C TRP A 27 4.82 -19.84 -1.54
N PHE A 28 5.07 -21.16 -1.63
CA PHE A 28 6.13 -21.70 -2.49
C PHE A 28 5.72 -22.03 -3.94
N LEU A 29 4.43 -21.98 -4.28
CA LEU A 29 3.93 -22.55 -5.55
C LEU A 29 3.44 -21.53 -6.58
N ASP A 30 3.32 -20.25 -6.22
CA ASP A 30 2.81 -19.21 -7.12
C ASP A 30 3.79 -18.03 -7.19
N ASP A 31 4.24 -17.72 -8.40
CA ASP A 31 5.10 -16.58 -8.72
C ASP A 31 4.33 -15.25 -8.72
N SER A 32 3.03 -15.25 -8.39
CA SER A 32 2.16 -14.07 -8.37
C SER A 32 2.74 -12.90 -7.58
N ARG A 33 3.46 -13.15 -6.47
CA ARG A 33 4.17 -12.09 -5.74
C ARG A 33 5.26 -11.45 -6.60
N ASP A 34 6.13 -12.25 -7.20
CA ASP A 34 7.27 -11.78 -7.99
C ASP A 34 6.78 -11.09 -9.28
N VAL A 35 5.72 -11.62 -9.88
CA VAL A 35 5.04 -11.03 -11.03
C VAL A 35 4.43 -9.67 -10.66
N LEU A 36 3.80 -9.56 -9.48
CA LEU A 36 3.23 -8.29 -9.02
C LEU A 36 4.32 -7.28 -8.64
N GLU A 37 5.38 -7.69 -7.94
CA GLU A 37 6.54 -6.82 -7.64
C GLU A 37 7.16 -6.30 -8.95
N LYS A 38 7.34 -7.19 -9.93
CA LYS A 38 7.84 -6.82 -11.26
C LYS A 38 6.92 -5.83 -11.95
N LYS A 39 5.60 -6.07 -11.93
CA LYS A 39 4.60 -5.14 -12.48
C LYS A 39 4.68 -3.78 -11.78
N PHE A 40 4.69 -3.77 -10.44
CA PHE A 40 4.86 -2.57 -9.62
C PHE A 40 6.16 -1.84 -9.89
N ARG A 41 7.21 -2.48 -10.39
CA ARG A 41 8.46 -1.82 -10.77
C ARG A 41 8.42 -1.24 -12.18
N GLU A 42 7.78 -1.94 -13.11
CA GLU A 42 7.94 -1.71 -14.55
C GLU A 42 6.76 -1.00 -15.22
N CYS A 43 5.56 -1.03 -14.62
CA CYS A 43 4.41 -0.32 -15.17
C CYS A 43 4.57 1.20 -15.02
N ASP A 44 3.86 1.97 -15.84
CA ASP A 44 3.80 3.42 -15.62
C ASP A 44 3.07 3.77 -14.31
N PHE A 45 3.21 5.02 -13.87
CA PHE A 45 2.64 5.46 -12.61
C PHE A 45 1.10 5.37 -12.60
N ASN A 46 0.44 5.65 -13.72
CA ASN A 46 -1.02 5.61 -13.81
C ASN A 46 -1.54 4.17 -13.68
N ASP A 47 -0.87 3.22 -14.33
CA ASP A 47 -1.13 1.79 -14.18
C ASP A 47 -0.88 1.31 -12.75
N LEU A 48 0.15 1.84 -12.06
CA LEU A 48 0.40 1.56 -10.66
C LEU A 48 -0.78 2.04 -9.79
N ILE A 49 -1.30 3.24 -10.03
CA ILE A 49 -2.45 3.78 -9.31
C ILE A 49 -3.70 2.93 -9.56
N ILE A 50 -3.99 2.53 -10.80
CA ILE A 50 -5.10 1.60 -11.09
C ILE A 50 -4.93 0.31 -10.26
N GLU A 51 -3.74 -0.28 -10.30
CA GLU A 51 -3.47 -1.54 -9.63
C GLU A 51 -3.64 -1.44 -8.11
N LEU A 52 -3.18 -0.34 -7.51
CA LEU A 52 -3.38 -0.04 -6.10
C LEU A 52 -4.86 0.12 -5.77
N ILE A 53 -5.60 0.89 -6.57
CA ILE A 53 -7.04 1.03 -6.38
C ILE A 53 -7.73 -0.34 -6.43
N ASP A 54 -7.39 -1.20 -7.40
CA ASP A 54 -7.94 -2.55 -7.49
C ASP A 54 -7.60 -3.43 -6.27
N ILE A 55 -6.40 -3.26 -5.69
CA ILE A 55 -6.03 -3.91 -4.42
C ILE A 55 -6.90 -3.41 -3.27
N PHE A 56 -7.08 -2.10 -3.12
CA PHE A 56 -7.89 -1.55 -2.03
C PHE A 56 -9.40 -1.80 -2.19
N ARG A 57 -9.89 -1.94 -3.44
CA ARG A 57 -11.25 -2.44 -3.72
C ARG A 57 -11.43 -3.88 -3.26
N GLY A 58 -10.39 -4.70 -3.41
CA GLY A 58 -10.40 -6.10 -2.99
C GLY A 58 -10.45 -6.30 -1.47
N GLY A 59 -10.04 -5.30 -0.69
CA GLY A 59 -10.09 -5.35 0.76
C GLY A 59 -9.02 -4.48 1.43
N SER A 60 -8.67 -4.82 2.66
CA SER A 60 -7.60 -4.17 3.40
C SER A 60 -6.29 -4.97 3.24
N PRO A 61 -5.35 -4.55 2.38
CA PRO A 61 -4.10 -5.26 2.24
C PRO A 61 -3.26 -5.18 3.51
N ASN A 62 -2.53 -6.25 3.79
CA ASN A 62 -1.47 -6.35 4.75
C ASN A 62 -0.35 -5.38 4.37
N TYR A 63 -0.09 -4.40 5.21
CA TYR A 63 0.90 -3.36 4.94
C TYR A 63 2.32 -3.91 4.76
N ILE A 64 2.66 -5.03 5.41
CA ILE A 64 3.97 -5.68 5.26
C ILE A 64 4.08 -6.25 3.85
N GLN A 65 3.09 -7.03 3.41
CA GLN A 65 3.08 -7.64 2.08
C GLN A 65 3.02 -6.59 0.98
N LEU A 66 2.21 -5.54 1.16
CA LEU A 66 2.15 -4.41 0.23
C LEU A 66 3.49 -3.68 0.15
N SER A 67 4.17 -3.46 1.28
CA SER A 67 5.45 -2.75 1.31
C SER A 67 6.51 -3.49 0.49
N ILE A 68 6.55 -4.82 0.56
CA ILE A 68 7.52 -5.64 -0.16
C ILE A 68 7.45 -5.42 -1.68
N LEU A 69 6.26 -5.16 -2.24
CA LEU A 69 6.08 -4.94 -3.68
C LEU A 69 6.81 -3.69 -4.20
N PHE A 70 7.19 -2.77 -3.33
CA PHE A 70 7.96 -1.57 -3.68
C PHE A 70 9.49 -1.77 -3.47
N GLY A 71 9.91 -2.92 -2.92
CA GLY A 71 11.30 -3.39 -2.92
C GLY A 71 12.21 -2.89 -1.78
N PHE A 72 11.71 -2.76 -0.55
CA PHE A 72 12.36 -1.94 0.49
C PHE A 72 13.55 -2.49 1.28
N GLU A 73 14.44 -1.56 1.65
CA GLU A 73 15.30 -1.57 2.85
C GLU A 73 15.22 -0.20 3.55
N SER A 74 15.27 -0.22 4.90
CA SER A 74 15.13 0.89 5.86
C SER A 74 13.70 1.37 6.15
N THR A 75 13.35 1.33 7.44
CA THR A 75 12.03 1.58 8.01
C THR A 75 12.20 2.54 9.18
N GLU A 76 11.53 3.69 9.15
CA GLU A 76 11.36 4.52 10.35
C GLU A 76 9.93 4.35 10.84
N GLU A 77 9.79 3.92 12.10
CA GLU A 77 8.50 3.70 12.75
C GLU A 77 8.27 4.78 13.80
N ILE A 78 7.19 5.55 13.65
CA ILE A 78 6.80 6.56 14.63
C ILE A 78 5.37 6.30 15.07
N SER A 79 5.16 6.07 16.37
CA SER A 79 3.84 5.79 16.93
C SER A 79 3.21 7.06 17.54
N PHE A 80 1.96 7.32 17.18
CA PHE A 80 1.14 8.41 17.68
C PHE A 80 -0.28 7.91 17.94
N ASN A 81 -0.79 8.01 19.18
CA ASN A 81 -2.21 7.79 19.52
C ASN A 81 -2.91 6.66 18.71
N ASN A 82 -2.47 5.41 18.89
CA ASN A 82 -2.97 4.19 18.21
C ASN A 82 -2.73 4.10 16.70
N THR A 83 -1.97 5.03 16.12
CA THR A 83 -1.52 4.99 14.73
C THR A 83 0.00 4.86 14.69
N THR A 84 0.50 3.97 13.87
CA THR A 84 1.93 3.83 13.59
C THR A 84 2.17 4.33 12.18
N LYS A 85 3.05 5.32 12.03
CA LYS A 85 3.52 5.77 10.73
C LYS A 85 4.80 5.06 10.36
N ILE A 86 4.85 4.52 9.15
CA ILE A 86 5.98 3.77 8.60
C ILE A 86 6.45 4.49 7.34
N SER A 87 7.72 4.91 7.31
CA SER A 87 8.32 5.57 6.14
C SER A 87 9.38 4.69 5.48
N PHE A 88 9.41 4.73 4.14
CA PHE A 88 10.30 3.93 3.32
C PHE A 88 10.98 4.78 2.22
N TYR A 89 12.30 4.61 2.04
CA TYR A 89 13.15 5.56 1.31
C TYR A 89 13.99 4.97 0.16
N LYS A 90 14.08 3.65 0.02
CA LYS A 90 14.80 2.97 -1.08
C LYS A 90 13.83 2.22 -2.00
N ILE A 91 12.92 2.97 -2.62
CA ILE A 91 11.92 2.41 -3.54
C ILE A 91 12.62 1.98 -4.82
N LYS A 92 12.28 0.79 -5.34
CA LYS A 92 12.78 0.32 -6.64
C LYS A 92 12.01 0.94 -7.82
N ARG A 93 11.73 2.25 -7.79
CA ARG A 93 11.11 3.03 -8.89
C ARG A 93 11.71 4.43 -8.92
N SER A 94 11.73 5.07 -10.08
CA SER A 94 12.31 6.41 -10.28
C SER A 94 11.30 7.55 -10.22
N ASP A 95 10.00 7.25 -10.27
CA ASP A 95 8.90 8.22 -10.25
C ASP A 95 8.32 8.47 -8.85
N ILE A 96 8.76 7.69 -7.85
CA ILE A 96 8.37 7.79 -6.44
C ILE A 96 9.64 7.90 -5.58
N ASP A 97 9.75 8.97 -4.81
CA ASP A 97 10.91 9.25 -3.95
C ASP A 97 10.76 8.64 -2.56
N LYS A 98 9.52 8.60 -2.05
CA LYS A 98 9.20 8.14 -0.71
C LYS A 98 7.82 7.53 -0.65
N ILE A 99 7.67 6.51 0.18
CA ILE A 99 6.37 5.92 0.52
C ILE A 99 6.21 6.01 2.03
N GLU A 100 5.03 6.39 2.47
CA GLU A 100 4.68 6.33 3.89
C GLU A 100 3.34 5.60 4.07
N MET A 101 3.16 4.95 5.21
CA MET A 101 1.93 4.23 5.55
C MET A 101 1.49 4.60 6.97
N ASP A 102 0.24 5.00 7.13
CA ASP A 102 -0.39 5.14 8.45
C ASP A 102 -1.12 3.84 8.77
N ILE A 103 -0.72 3.17 9.85
CA ILE A 103 -1.25 1.89 10.31
C ILE A 103 -2.04 2.11 11.59
N LYS A 104 -3.35 1.82 11.57
CA LYS A 104 -4.20 1.88 12.75
C LYS A 104 -4.28 0.52 13.43
N LYS A 105 -4.20 0.53 14.76
CA LYS A 105 -4.52 -0.63 15.58
C LYS A 105 -6.02 -0.66 15.87
N LEU A 106 -6.69 -1.73 15.45
CA LEU A 106 -8.10 -1.92 15.77
C LEU A 106 -8.27 -2.51 17.18
N SER A 107 -9.07 -1.85 18.02
CA SER A 107 -9.28 -2.27 19.42
C SER A 107 -10.03 -3.60 19.57
N ILE A 108 -10.81 -4.00 18.55
CA ILE A 108 -11.71 -5.16 18.62
C ILE A 108 -10.95 -6.48 18.55
N ASP A 109 -10.04 -6.63 17.59
CA ASP A 109 -9.27 -7.87 17.37
C ASP A 109 -7.75 -7.67 17.41
N LYS A 110 -7.30 -6.48 17.83
CA LYS A 110 -5.89 -6.05 17.87
C LYS A 110 -5.19 -6.10 16.51
N SER A 111 -5.92 -6.28 15.40
CA SER A 111 -5.34 -6.28 14.06
C SER A 111 -4.77 -4.91 13.70
N LEU A 112 -3.79 -4.94 12.80
CA LEU A 112 -3.15 -3.77 12.22
C LEU A 112 -3.70 -3.55 10.82
N VAL A 113 -4.28 -2.37 10.58
CA VAL A 113 -4.95 -2.03 9.32
C VAL A 113 -4.28 -0.81 8.71
N LEU A 114 -4.01 -0.89 7.42
CA LEU A 114 -3.53 0.25 6.64
C LEU A 114 -4.65 1.27 6.48
N ASP A 115 -4.45 2.47 7.02
CA ASP A 115 -5.39 3.58 6.95
C ASP A 115 -5.07 4.53 5.80
N LYS A 116 -3.78 4.79 5.56
CA LYS A 116 -3.34 5.69 4.49
C LYS A 116 -2.06 5.20 3.86
N LEU A 117 -2.01 5.25 2.53
CA LEU A 117 -0.82 5.05 1.73
C LEU A 117 -0.41 6.38 1.10
N TYR A 118 0.75 6.90 1.46
CA TYR A 118 1.31 8.11 0.88
C TYR A 118 2.35 7.75 -0.19
N LEU A 119 2.18 8.29 -1.39
CA LEU A 119 3.15 8.21 -2.49
C LEU A 119 3.69 9.61 -2.75
N TYR A 120 5.00 9.81 -2.53
CA TYR A 120 5.69 11.06 -2.81
C TYR A 120 6.32 10.96 -4.19
N VAL A 121 5.80 11.72 -5.16
CA VAL A 121 6.16 11.60 -6.57
C VAL A 121 6.97 12.80 -7.05
N ASN A 122 7.84 12.56 -8.02
CA ASN A 122 8.69 13.59 -8.62
C ASN A 122 7.92 14.63 -9.45
N ASN A 123 6.72 14.29 -9.94
CA ASN A 123 5.92 15.17 -10.80
C ASN A 123 4.43 14.82 -10.72
N LEU A 124 3.62 15.75 -10.22
CA LEU A 124 2.17 15.54 -10.05
C LEU A 124 1.34 15.73 -11.33
N SER A 125 1.86 16.49 -12.31
CA SER A 125 1.11 17.01 -13.46
C SER A 125 0.58 15.92 -14.42
N SER A 126 1.21 14.75 -14.43
CA SER A 126 0.78 13.60 -15.24
C SER A 126 -0.48 12.92 -14.68
N ILE A 127 -0.74 13.07 -13.38
CA ILE A 127 -1.79 12.34 -12.65
C ILE A 127 -3.11 13.13 -12.64
N GLU A 128 -3.06 14.45 -12.57
CA GLU A 128 -4.26 15.32 -12.59
C GLU A 128 -5.13 15.09 -13.85
N LYS A 129 -4.51 14.74 -14.98
CA LYS A 129 -5.21 14.41 -16.23
C LYS A 129 -5.88 13.05 -16.18
N PHE A 130 -5.37 12.16 -15.33
CA PHE A 130 -5.76 10.77 -15.23
C PHE A 130 -6.89 10.55 -14.23
N THR A 131 -6.86 11.24 -13.08
CA THR A 131 -7.89 11.17 -12.03
C THR A 131 -9.27 11.61 -12.50
N ARG A 132 -9.33 12.55 -13.46
CA ARG A 132 -10.59 12.98 -14.10
C ARG A 132 -11.33 11.86 -14.86
N LYS A 133 -10.67 10.72 -15.10
CA LYS A 133 -11.24 9.56 -15.80
C LYS A 133 -11.59 8.39 -14.88
N MET A 134 -11.33 8.50 -13.58
CA MET A 134 -11.62 7.44 -12.62
C MET A 134 -12.99 7.64 -11.98
N ASP A 135 -13.71 6.53 -11.77
CA ASP A 135 -14.98 6.51 -11.02
C ASP A 135 -14.78 6.64 -9.50
N SER A 136 -13.52 6.67 -9.03
CA SER A 136 -13.14 6.81 -7.62
C SER A 136 -13.25 8.28 -7.16
N VAL A 137 -13.62 8.49 -5.89
CA VAL A 137 -13.75 9.84 -5.32
C VAL A 137 -12.36 10.45 -5.13
N CYS A 138 -12.02 11.37 -6.03
CA CYS A 138 -10.75 12.11 -6.02
C CYS A 138 -10.94 13.51 -5.43
N TYR A 139 -10.11 13.88 -4.47
CA TYR A 139 -10.04 15.25 -3.96
C TYR A 139 -8.67 15.85 -4.26
N GLU A 140 -8.65 16.93 -5.03
CA GLU A 140 -7.49 17.81 -5.14
C GLU A 140 -7.42 18.66 -3.86
N LYS A 141 -6.30 18.58 -3.12
CA LYS A 141 -6.10 19.40 -1.93
C LYS A 141 -4.69 19.94 -1.93
N ASN A 142 -4.57 21.27 -1.99
CA ASN A 142 -3.36 22.08 -1.77
C ASN A 142 -2.03 21.29 -1.77
N GLN A 143 -1.57 20.87 -2.95
CA GLN A 143 -0.31 20.13 -3.25
C GLN A 143 -0.40 18.60 -3.39
N GLY A 144 -1.59 18.01 -3.53
CA GLY A 144 -1.72 16.59 -3.83
C GLY A 144 -3.11 16.12 -4.23
N ILE A 145 -3.17 14.82 -4.51
CA ILE A 145 -4.36 14.08 -4.94
C ILE A 145 -4.67 13.03 -3.89
N ILE A 146 -5.89 13.00 -3.39
CA ILE A 146 -6.37 11.97 -2.47
C ILE A 146 -7.39 11.12 -3.21
N ILE A 147 -7.18 9.81 -3.24
CA ILE A 147 -8.09 8.82 -3.78
C ILE A 147 -8.60 8.00 -2.59
N HIS A 148 -9.89 8.13 -2.31
CA HIS A 148 -10.52 7.34 -1.26
C HIS A 148 -10.98 6.00 -1.83
N GLU A 149 -10.48 4.90 -1.27
CA GLU A 149 -10.88 3.56 -1.68
C GLU A 149 -11.13 2.67 -0.45
N ASN A 150 -12.40 2.26 -0.30
CA ASN A 150 -12.88 1.48 0.85
C ASN A 150 -12.56 2.12 2.22
N LYS A 151 -11.63 1.56 2.99
CA LYS A 151 -11.22 2.06 4.31
C LYS A 151 -9.81 2.67 4.31
N CYS A 152 -9.22 2.88 3.13
CA CYS A 152 -7.88 3.44 2.98
C CYS A 152 -7.89 4.66 2.06
N ASP A 153 -7.08 5.67 2.39
CA ASP A 153 -6.79 6.76 1.47
C ASP A 153 -5.45 6.49 0.77
N ILE A 154 -5.44 6.56 -0.56
CA ILE A 154 -4.20 6.70 -1.34
C ILE A 154 -3.95 8.20 -1.52
N VAL A 155 -2.86 8.69 -0.95
CA VAL A 155 -2.51 10.10 -0.91
C VAL A 155 -1.26 10.31 -1.76
N ILE A 156 -1.39 11.01 -2.88
CA ILE A 156 -0.29 11.31 -3.78
C ILE A 156 0.13 12.75 -3.57
N LEU A 157 1.40 12.97 -3.24
CA LEU A 157 1.97 14.27 -2.93
C LEU A 157 3.18 14.51 -3.82
N GLU A 158 3.42 15.76 -4.20
CA GLU A 158 4.67 16.11 -4.86
C GLU A 158 5.83 16.03 -3.85
N GLY A 159 6.90 15.34 -4.22
CA GLY A 159 8.15 15.30 -3.48
C GLY A 159 8.77 16.70 -3.38
N LYS A 160 9.48 16.98 -2.29
CA LYS A 160 10.26 18.22 -2.14
C LYS A 160 11.70 18.01 -2.58
#